data_AF-A0A2C5Z4G8-F1
#
_entry.id   AF-A0A2C5Z4G8-F1
#
_cell.length_a   1.000
_cell.length_b   1.000
_cell.length_c   1.000
_cell.angle_alpha   90.00
_cell.angle_beta   90.00
_cell.angle_gamma   90.00
#
_symmetry.space_group_name_H-M   'P 1'
#
loop_
_entity.id
_entity.type
_entity.pdbx_description
1 polymer ?
#
loop_
_entity_poly.entity_id
_entity_poly.type
_entity_poly.pdbx_seq_one_letter_code
_entity_poly.pdbx_strand_id
1 'polypeptide(L)'
;MEIKTYVTVFIEEAGPEYKTPAERGFISQQRIHKQMELLNEAYEPAGFYFTLQRLVNMMQPSWFGNETILNATRRESLQTLAHQGAYSDLNLVFMNDLLLEKGVLGQTQLPRPTYEDDGGFYTDGPIMLSHSAPEIVNGEWTTGKTVIHEVGHWFGLGHPDKDECNKQNYRCCVAGKPLFEVEEPRKAWSNYMFPWMTSKNQTFTRGQVDYMRQEYVRLRLPDVRIKNQRFDHLMAKLPRP
;
A
#
# COMPACT_ATOMS: atom_id res chain seq x y z
N MET A 1 13.39 -2.11 -12.85
CA MET A 1 13.01 -0.69 -12.76
C MET A 1 12.94 -0.36 -11.29
N GLU A 2 13.75 0.59 -10.85
CA GLU A 2 13.80 0.98 -9.45
C GLU A 2 12.54 1.75 -9.06
N ILE A 3 11.95 1.39 -7.93
CA ILE A 3 10.88 2.14 -7.26
C ILE A 3 11.43 2.65 -5.93
N LYS A 4 11.76 3.94 -5.89
CA LYS A 4 12.16 4.60 -4.65
C LYS A 4 11.00 4.55 -3.67
N THR A 5 11.25 4.03 -2.47
CA THR A 5 10.19 3.79 -1.48
C THR A 5 10.47 4.54 -0.18
N TYR A 6 9.49 5.28 0.29
CA TYR A 6 9.49 6.00 1.56
C TYR A 6 8.48 5.34 2.48
N VAL A 7 8.88 5.09 3.73
CA VAL A 7 8.03 4.47 4.73
C VAL A 7 7.83 5.44 5.88
N THR A 8 6.57 5.70 6.21
CA THR A 8 6.18 6.48 7.40
C THR A 8 5.32 5.61 8.30
N VAL A 9 5.68 5.52 9.57
CA VAL A 9 4.91 4.82 10.60
C VAL A 9 4.39 5.86 11.59
N PHE A 10 3.08 6.07 11.62
CA PHE A 10 2.43 6.88 12.64
C PHE A 10 2.24 6.05 13.91
N ILE A 11 2.75 6.58 15.02
CA ILE A 11 2.75 5.93 16.33
C ILE A 11 1.87 6.75 17.25
N GLU A 12 0.89 6.11 17.87
CA GLU A 12 0.01 6.74 18.86
C GLU A 12 0.79 7.24 20.08
N GLU A 13 0.25 8.21 20.80
CA GLU A 13 0.85 8.69 22.04
C GLU A 13 0.89 7.59 23.10
N ALA A 14 1.87 7.66 24.01
CA ALA A 14 1.91 6.70 25.11
C ALA A 14 0.72 6.94 26.06
N GLY A 15 0.08 5.85 26.47
CA GLY A 15 -1.06 5.85 27.37
C GLY A 15 -0.99 4.62 28.29
N PRO A 16 -1.63 4.65 29.47
CA PRO A 16 -1.60 3.54 30.43
C PRO A 16 -2.16 2.22 29.89
N GLU A 17 -2.95 2.26 28.81
CA GLU A 17 -3.49 1.12 28.09
C GLU A 17 -2.44 0.35 27.27
N TYR A 18 -1.36 1.01 26.85
CA TYR A 18 -0.31 0.41 26.03
C TYR A 18 0.81 -0.17 26.90
N LYS A 19 1.07 -1.46 26.74
CA LYS A 19 2.14 -2.20 27.42
C LYS A 19 3.41 -2.29 26.58
N THR A 20 3.31 -2.11 25.27
CA THR A 20 4.41 -2.23 24.32
C THR A 20 4.34 -1.13 23.25
N PRO A 21 5.48 -0.78 22.61
CA PRO A 21 5.45 0.13 21.45
C PRO A 21 4.61 -0.39 20.29
N ALA A 22 4.53 -1.71 20.10
CA ALA A 22 3.78 -2.32 19.00
C ALA A 22 2.27 -2.06 19.11
N GLU A 23 1.71 -2.03 20.33
CA GLU A 23 0.30 -1.71 20.54
C GLU A 23 -0.04 -0.26 20.18
N ARG A 24 0.97 0.62 20.09
CA ARG A 24 0.86 2.01 19.61
C ARG A 24 1.10 2.14 18.10
N GLY A 25 1.22 1.03 17.38
CA GLY A 25 1.49 1.01 15.94
C GLY A 25 2.97 1.03 15.55
N PHE A 26 3.93 0.96 16.49
CA PHE A 26 5.36 0.89 16.15
C PHE A 26 5.70 -0.39 15.38
N ILE A 27 6.52 -0.23 14.33
CA ILE A 27 7.05 -1.33 13.53
C ILE A 27 8.58 -1.27 13.59
N SER A 28 9.22 -2.36 14.02
CA SER A 28 10.68 -2.43 14.05
C SER A 28 11.28 -2.35 12.64
N GLN A 29 12.51 -1.83 12.51
CA GLN A 29 13.21 -1.78 11.23
C GLN A 29 13.32 -3.15 10.56
N GLN A 30 13.54 -4.22 11.31
CA GLN A 30 13.62 -5.58 10.78
C GLN A 30 12.33 -6.00 10.05
N ARG A 31 11.17 -5.68 10.62
CA ARG A 31 9.85 -5.95 10.01
C ARG A 31 9.67 -5.13 8.73
N ILE A 32 10.09 -3.86 8.72
CA ILE A 32 10.04 -3.03 7.50
C ILE A 32 10.99 -3.59 6.43
N HIS A 33 12.23 -3.92 6.76
CA HIS A 33 13.15 -4.55 5.81
C HIS A 33 12.59 -5.85 5.26
N LYS A 34 11.97 -6.68 6.11
CA LYS A 34 11.30 -7.89 5.66
C LYS A 34 10.15 -7.60 4.68
N GLN A 35 9.37 -6.54 4.93
CA GLN A 35 8.33 -6.13 3.99
C GLN A 35 8.91 -5.70 2.64
N MET A 36 10.04 -4.99 2.64
CA MET A 36 10.74 -4.60 1.41
C MET A 36 11.26 -5.81 0.63
N GLU A 37 11.80 -6.83 1.32
CA GLU A 37 12.18 -8.10 0.70
C GLU A 37 10.98 -8.79 0.03
N LEU A 38 9.86 -8.89 0.74
CA LEU A 38 8.63 -9.53 0.23
C LEU A 38 8.02 -8.77 -0.95
N LEU A 39 8.10 -7.43 -0.95
CA LEU A 39 7.74 -6.63 -2.13
C LEU A 39 8.66 -6.91 -3.31
N ASN A 40 9.98 -6.94 -3.10
CA ASN A 40 10.93 -7.27 -4.15
C ASN A 40 10.67 -8.67 -4.74
N GLU A 41 10.40 -9.67 -3.90
CA GLU A 41 10.05 -11.02 -4.34
C GLU A 41 8.75 -11.05 -5.17
N ALA A 42 7.69 -10.40 -4.69
CA ALA A 42 6.39 -10.45 -5.35
C ALA A 42 6.35 -9.74 -6.72
N TYR A 43 7.16 -8.70 -6.90
CA TYR A 43 7.17 -7.87 -8.12
C TYR A 43 8.37 -8.11 -9.04
N GLU A 44 9.31 -8.99 -8.66
CA GLU A 44 10.43 -9.41 -9.52
C GLU A 44 9.97 -9.84 -10.92
N PRO A 45 8.89 -10.62 -11.10
CA PRO A 45 8.44 -11.03 -12.44
C PRO A 45 7.97 -9.86 -13.33
N ALA A 46 7.56 -8.75 -12.71
CA ALA A 46 7.23 -7.52 -13.43
C ALA A 46 8.45 -6.64 -13.72
N GLY A 47 9.62 -7.03 -13.23
CA GLY A 47 10.88 -6.31 -13.38
C GLY A 47 10.95 -5.06 -12.51
N PHE A 48 10.17 -4.95 -11.44
CA PHE A 48 10.27 -3.88 -10.45
C PHE A 48 11.12 -4.31 -9.27
N TYR A 49 11.87 -3.37 -8.70
CA TYR A 49 12.55 -3.56 -7.42
C TYR A 49 12.44 -2.29 -6.59
N PHE A 50 12.14 -2.44 -5.31
CA PHE A 50 11.90 -1.37 -4.36
C PHE A 50 13.13 -1.12 -3.50
N THR A 51 13.53 0.14 -3.40
CA THR A 51 14.66 0.58 -2.56
C THR A 51 14.15 1.49 -1.45
N LEU A 52 14.42 1.13 -0.20
CA LEU A 52 14.03 1.93 0.95
C LEU A 52 14.93 3.18 1.03
N GLN A 53 14.37 4.33 0.68
CA GLN A 53 15.07 5.62 0.74
C GLN A 53 15.06 6.19 2.16
N ARG A 54 13.94 6.03 2.87
CA ARG A 54 13.76 6.54 4.22
C ARG A 54 12.70 5.76 4.98
N LEU A 55 12.97 5.49 6.25
CA LEU A 55 11.99 5.06 7.23
C LEU A 55 11.86 6.13 8.31
N VAL A 56 10.65 6.64 8.51
CA VAL A 56 10.34 7.67 9.50
C VAL A 56 9.28 7.16 10.46
N ASN A 57 9.53 7.31 11.75
CA ASN A 57 8.50 7.17 12.77
C ASN A 57 8.00 8.58 13.11
N MET A 58 6.70 8.80 12.97
CA MET A 58 6.05 10.07 13.34
C MET A 58 5.09 9.82 14.48
N MET A 59 5.06 10.73 15.45
CA MET A 59 3.99 10.71 16.44
C MET A 59 2.68 11.09 15.77
N GLN A 60 1.63 10.32 16.04
CA GLN A 60 0.30 10.60 15.53
C GLN A 60 -0.19 11.92 16.14
N PRO A 61 -0.62 12.88 15.31
CA PRO A 61 -1.15 14.15 15.81
C PRO A 61 -2.38 13.96 16.71
N SER A 62 -2.50 14.79 17.75
CA SER A 62 -3.61 14.77 18.72
C SER A 62 -4.99 14.85 18.07
N TRP A 63 -5.11 15.65 17.00
CA TRP A 63 -6.35 15.83 16.26
C TRP A 63 -6.85 14.56 15.56
N PHE A 64 -6.05 13.50 15.41
CA PHE A 64 -6.49 12.27 14.77
C PHE A 64 -7.61 11.58 15.57
N GLY A 65 -7.60 11.72 16.89
CA GLY A 65 -8.69 11.25 17.76
C GLY A 65 -9.92 12.15 17.79
N ASN A 66 -9.90 13.31 17.11
CA ASN A 66 -11.03 14.25 17.16
C ASN A 66 -12.15 13.82 16.21
N GLU A 67 -13.22 13.26 16.78
CA GLU A 67 -14.39 12.77 16.06
C GLU A 67 -15.18 13.85 15.30
N THR A 68 -14.98 15.13 15.62
CA THR A 68 -15.63 16.24 14.87
C THR A 68 -15.03 16.43 13.47
N ILE A 69 -13.83 15.88 13.22
CA ILE A 69 -13.18 15.89 11.91
C ILE A 69 -13.57 14.61 11.17
N LEU A 70 -13.95 14.73 9.91
CA LEU A 70 -14.28 13.56 9.07
C LEU A 70 -13.12 12.56 9.05
N ASN A 71 -13.43 11.26 9.16
CA ASN A 71 -12.42 10.19 9.14
C ASN A 71 -11.51 10.27 7.90
N ALA A 72 -12.10 10.56 6.73
CA ALA A 72 -11.36 10.72 5.47
C ALA A 72 -10.36 11.87 5.55
N THR A 73 -10.78 13.05 6.02
CA THR A 73 -9.90 14.21 6.19
C THR A 73 -8.74 13.91 7.13
N ARG A 74 -8.97 13.15 8.21
CA ARG A 74 -7.91 12.74 9.14
C ARG A 74 -6.87 11.84 8.48
N ARG A 75 -7.30 10.82 7.73
CA ARG A 75 -6.41 9.95 6.95
C ARG A 75 -5.62 10.72 5.88
N GLU A 76 -6.31 11.49 5.06
CA GLU A 76 -5.71 12.26 3.95
C GLU A 76 -4.68 13.28 4.46
N SER A 77 -4.93 13.87 5.64
CA SER A 77 -3.99 14.76 6.33
C SER A 77 -2.69 14.03 6.71
N LEU A 78 -2.77 12.80 7.22
CA LEU A 78 -1.59 12.01 7.55
C LEU A 78 -0.83 11.54 6.31
N GLN A 79 -1.53 11.16 5.23
CA GLN A 79 -0.88 10.85 3.95
C GLN A 79 -0.13 12.07 3.40
N THR A 80 -0.76 13.25 3.43
CA THR A 80 -0.15 14.51 3.01
C THR A 80 1.11 14.81 3.81
N LEU A 81 1.09 14.60 5.13
CA LEU A 81 2.25 14.76 6.00
C LEU A 81 3.38 13.75 5.72
N ALA A 82 3.01 12.54 5.33
CA ALA A 82 3.95 11.45 5.07
C ALA A 82 4.59 11.50 3.67
N HIS A 83 3.96 12.20 2.73
CA HIS A 83 4.32 12.21 1.32
C HIS A 83 5.75 12.71 1.09
N GLN A 84 6.52 11.93 0.32
CA GLN A 84 7.88 12.22 -0.09
C GLN A 84 8.12 11.76 -1.54
N GLY A 85 8.99 12.48 -2.24
CA GLY A 85 9.44 12.09 -3.58
C GLY A 85 8.51 12.57 -4.71
N ALA A 86 8.63 11.90 -5.85
CA ALA A 86 7.84 12.16 -7.06
C ALA A 86 6.67 11.17 -7.19
N TYR A 87 5.83 11.34 -8.22
CA TYR A 87 4.67 10.47 -8.45
C TYR A 87 5.05 9.04 -8.88
N SER A 88 6.29 8.88 -9.33
CA SER A 88 6.95 7.60 -9.60
C SER A 88 7.44 6.88 -8.34
N ASP A 89 7.51 7.58 -7.20
CA ASP A 89 8.03 7.07 -5.95
C ASP A 89 6.88 6.56 -5.06
N LEU A 90 7.13 5.49 -4.33
CA LEU A 90 6.13 4.82 -3.48
C LEU A 90 6.19 5.36 -2.05
N ASN A 91 5.06 5.84 -1.54
CA ASN A 91 4.90 6.19 -0.13
C ASN A 91 4.05 5.13 0.58
N LEU A 92 4.64 4.42 1.52
CA LEU A 92 3.96 3.45 2.39
C LEU A 92 3.69 4.08 3.75
N VAL A 93 2.42 4.20 4.13
CA VAL A 93 2.02 4.76 5.42
C VAL A 93 1.40 3.68 6.29
N PHE A 94 1.97 3.49 7.47
CA PHE A 94 1.46 2.57 8.50
C PHE A 94 0.88 3.36 9.67
N MET A 95 -0.25 2.89 10.20
CA MET A 95 -0.91 3.49 11.36
C MET A 95 -1.75 2.45 12.10
N ASN A 96 -2.10 2.72 13.37
CA ASN A 96 -2.79 1.74 14.20
C ASN A 96 -4.30 1.64 13.90
N ASP A 97 -4.90 2.71 13.38
CA ASP A 97 -6.30 2.77 13.00
C ASP A 97 -6.48 3.53 11.67
N LEU A 98 -7.15 2.91 10.69
CA LEU A 98 -7.47 3.53 9.42
C LEU A 98 -8.79 4.34 9.46
N LEU A 99 -9.58 4.28 10.53
CA LEU A 99 -10.91 4.90 10.60
C LEU A 99 -11.84 4.43 9.46
N LEU A 100 -11.70 3.17 9.07
CA LEU A 100 -12.47 2.46 8.04
C LEU A 100 -13.34 1.36 8.68
N GLU A 101 -14.15 0.69 7.85
CA GLU A 101 -14.95 -0.45 8.31
C GLU A 101 -14.07 -1.57 8.88
N LYS A 102 -14.61 -2.29 9.87
CA LYS A 102 -13.90 -3.40 10.52
C LYS A 102 -13.51 -4.45 9.47
N GLY A 103 -12.24 -4.87 9.51
CA GLY A 103 -11.69 -5.86 8.59
C GLY A 103 -10.97 -5.27 7.39
N VAL A 104 -11.02 -3.94 7.18
CA VAL A 104 -10.19 -3.27 6.18
C VAL A 104 -8.77 -3.13 6.72
N LEU A 105 -7.81 -3.76 6.05
CA LEU A 105 -6.40 -3.79 6.47
C LEU A 105 -5.54 -2.72 5.80
N GLY A 106 -6.02 -2.17 4.68
CA GLY A 106 -5.35 -1.15 3.89
C GLY A 106 -6.30 -0.47 2.92
N GLN A 107 -5.85 0.66 2.38
CA GLN A 107 -6.53 1.38 1.32
C GLN A 107 -5.48 2.06 0.44
N THR A 108 -5.70 2.04 -0.88
CA THR A 108 -4.85 2.70 -1.85
C THR A 108 -5.70 3.30 -2.96
N GLN A 109 -5.37 4.52 -3.37
CA GLN A 109 -5.98 5.13 -4.54
C GLN A 109 -5.35 4.55 -5.81
N LEU A 110 -6.18 4.18 -6.80
CA LEU A 110 -5.69 3.81 -8.12
C LEU A 110 -5.00 5.01 -8.80
N PRO A 111 -3.93 4.78 -9.59
CA PRO A 111 -3.26 5.83 -10.33
C PRO A 111 -4.20 6.49 -11.33
N ARG A 112 -4.02 7.79 -11.54
CA ARG A 112 -4.82 8.58 -12.48
C ARG A 112 -3.91 9.32 -13.45
N PRO A 113 -4.32 9.51 -14.72
CA PRO A 113 -3.57 10.37 -15.64
C PRO A 113 -3.67 11.81 -15.12
N THR A 114 -2.51 12.45 -14.94
CA THR A 114 -2.33 13.87 -14.57
C THR A 114 -2.65 14.25 -13.12
N TYR A 115 -1.59 14.65 -12.38
CA TYR A 115 -1.69 15.41 -11.13
C TYR A 115 -1.09 16.80 -11.34
N GLU A 116 -1.69 17.63 -12.19
CA GLU A 116 -1.24 19.03 -12.24
C GLU A 116 -1.71 19.75 -10.97
N ASP A 117 -0.83 19.82 -9.95
CA ASP A 117 -1.08 20.49 -8.68
C ASP A 117 -2.38 20.03 -8.01
N ASP A 118 -2.62 18.71 -7.98
CA ASP A 118 -3.80 18.11 -7.34
C ASP A 118 -3.49 17.55 -5.95
N GLY A 119 -4.46 17.62 -5.04
CA GLY A 119 -4.32 17.12 -3.67
C GLY A 119 -4.12 15.60 -3.62
N GLY A 120 -4.62 14.89 -4.62
CA GLY A 120 -4.41 13.45 -4.73
C GLY A 120 -2.94 13.04 -4.91
N PHE A 121 -2.05 13.95 -5.32
CA PHE A 121 -0.61 13.66 -5.39
C PHE A 121 -0.05 13.43 -3.99
N TYR A 122 -0.41 14.31 -3.05
CA TYR A 122 0.04 14.25 -1.66
C TYR A 122 -0.66 13.14 -0.86
N THR A 123 -1.75 12.60 -1.38
CA THR A 123 -2.45 11.43 -0.79
C THR A 123 -2.28 10.15 -1.62
N ASP A 124 -1.38 10.15 -2.61
CA ASP A 124 -1.03 8.95 -3.37
C ASP A 124 -0.16 8.02 -2.53
N GLY A 125 -0.47 6.73 -2.62
CA GLY A 125 0.25 5.68 -1.91
C GLY A 125 -0.65 4.89 -0.94
N PRO A 126 -0.25 3.65 -0.62
CA PRO A 126 -0.92 2.84 0.39
C PRO A 126 -0.94 3.44 1.80
N ILE A 127 -2.10 3.35 2.45
CA ILE A 127 -2.23 3.38 3.91
C ILE A 127 -2.63 2.00 4.42
N MET A 128 -1.98 1.51 5.48
CA MET A 128 -2.21 0.17 6.03
C MET A 128 -2.19 0.18 7.55
N LEU A 129 -2.89 -0.79 8.15
CA LEU A 129 -2.76 -1.07 9.57
C LEU A 129 -1.33 -1.52 9.89
N SER A 130 -0.72 -0.99 10.96
CA SER A 130 0.66 -1.32 11.34
C SER A 130 0.89 -2.82 11.58
N HIS A 131 -0.14 -3.53 12.04
CA HIS A 131 -0.09 -4.99 12.23
C HIS A 131 -0.10 -5.78 10.90
N SER A 132 -0.27 -5.12 9.76
CA SER A 132 -0.17 -5.74 8.43
C SER A 132 1.27 -5.95 7.97
N ALA A 133 2.24 -5.24 8.58
CA ALA A 133 3.66 -5.48 8.33
C ALA A 133 4.07 -6.86 8.86
N PRO A 134 5.00 -7.56 8.20
CA PRO A 134 5.35 -8.93 8.53
C PRO A 134 5.90 -8.99 9.95
N GLU A 135 5.62 -10.08 10.64
CA GLU A 135 6.09 -10.37 11.99
C GLU A 135 6.47 -11.85 12.09
N ILE A 136 7.18 -12.22 13.15
CA ILE A 136 7.55 -13.61 13.38
C ILE A 136 6.45 -14.25 14.25
N VAL A 137 5.77 -15.25 13.69
CA VAL A 137 4.80 -16.08 14.39
C VAL A 137 5.26 -17.54 14.31
N ASN A 138 5.39 -18.20 15.45
CA ASN A 138 5.86 -19.59 15.54
C ASN A 138 7.20 -19.84 14.82
N GLY A 139 8.12 -18.86 14.88
CA GLY A 139 9.44 -18.95 14.26
C GLY A 139 9.49 -18.65 12.76
N GLU A 140 8.36 -18.32 12.13
CA GLU A 140 8.29 -17.99 10.70
C GLU A 140 7.74 -16.58 10.46
N TRP A 141 8.19 -15.93 9.40
CA TRP A 141 7.65 -14.64 8.97
C TRP A 141 6.22 -14.78 8.40
N THR A 142 5.34 -13.86 8.78
CA THR A 142 4.06 -13.67 8.12
C THR A 142 4.22 -13.05 6.72
N THR A 143 3.21 -13.21 5.87
CA THR A 143 3.31 -12.97 4.42
C THR A 143 3.51 -11.53 3.95
N GLY A 144 3.27 -10.52 4.80
CA GLY A 144 3.29 -9.10 4.37
C GLY A 144 2.32 -8.77 3.21
N LYS A 145 1.33 -9.64 2.95
CA LYS A 145 0.51 -9.63 1.74
C LYS A 145 -0.37 -8.40 1.60
N THR A 146 -0.81 -7.78 2.71
CA THR A 146 -1.65 -6.58 2.65
C THR A 146 -0.90 -5.48 1.93
N VAL A 147 0.38 -5.29 2.26
CA VAL A 147 1.21 -4.29 1.62
C VAL A 147 1.41 -4.62 0.13
N ILE A 148 1.64 -5.90 -0.20
CA ILE A 148 1.74 -6.35 -1.60
C ILE A 148 0.43 -6.06 -2.36
N HIS A 149 -0.73 -6.34 -1.76
CA HIS A 149 -2.03 -6.08 -2.36
C HIS A 149 -2.25 -4.59 -2.63
N GLU A 150 -2.00 -3.75 -1.62
CA GLU A 150 -2.15 -2.30 -1.73
C GLU A 150 -1.20 -1.68 -2.75
N VAL A 151 0.05 -2.14 -2.82
CA VAL A 151 0.98 -1.74 -3.88
C VAL A 151 0.49 -2.19 -5.26
N GLY A 152 -0.29 -3.28 -5.36
CA GLY A 152 -0.92 -3.71 -6.60
C GLY A 152 -1.93 -2.68 -7.10
N HIS A 153 -2.74 -2.12 -6.20
CA HIS A 153 -3.61 -0.98 -6.51
C HIS A 153 -2.82 0.26 -6.93
N TRP A 154 -1.68 0.53 -6.28
CA TRP A 154 -0.80 1.65 -6.66
C TRP A 154 -0.28 1.53 -8.10
N PHE A 155 -0.04 0.31 -8.60
CA PHE A 155 0.27 0.04 -10.01
C PHE A 155 -0.95 -0.05 -10.94
N GLY A 156 -2.17 0.16 -10.45
CA GLY A 156 -3.39 0.20 -11.26
C GLY A 156 -4.22 -1.07 -11.27
N LEU A 157 -3.83 -2.12 -10.53
CA LEU A 157 -4.62 -3.35 -10.49
C LEU A 157 -5.89 -3.15 -9.67
N GLY A 158 -7.05 -3.54 -10.21
CA GLY A 158 -8.29 -3.64 -9.45
C GLY A 158 -8.43 -4.99 -8.74
N HIS A 159 -9.43 -5.10 -7.86
CA HIS A 159 -9.87 -6.43 -7.40
C HIS A 159 -10.44 -7.22 -8.57
N PRO A 160 -10.07 -8.50 -8.73
CA PRO A 160 -10.66 -9.37 -9.73
C PRO A 160 -12.12 -9.71 -9.35
N ASP A 161 -13.01 -9.71 -10.33
CA ASP A 161 -14.34 -10.31 -10.18
C ASP A 161 -14.18 -11.83 -10.14
N LYS A 162 -14.46 -12.43 -8.98
CA LYS A 162 -14.33 -13.88 -8.77
C LYS A 162 -15.24 -14.69 -9.69
N ASP A 163 -16.46 -14.23 -9.92
CA ASP A 163 -17.46 -14.98 -10.68
C ASP A 163 -17.19 -14.89 -12.18
N GLU A 164 -16.78 -13.71 -12.64
CA GLU A 164 -16.32 -13.55 -14.02
C GLU A 164 -15.05 -14.37 -14.26
N CYS A 165 -14.08 -14.32 -13.34
CA CYS A 165 -12.85 -15.09 -13.45
C CYS A 165 -13.11 -16.60 -13.45
N ASN A 166 -14.01 -17.11 -12.61
CA ASN A 166 -14.36 -18.54 -12.65
C ASN A 166 -15.03 -18.94 -13.97
N LYS A 167 -15.96 -18.12 -14.50
CA LYS A 167 -16.65 -18.39 -15.78
C LYS A 167 -15.68 -18.42 -16.96
N GLN A 168 -14.60 -17.65 -16.90
CA GLN A 168 -13.62 -17.56 -17.99
C GLN A 168 -12.34 -18.38 -17.75
N ASN A 169 -12.35 -19.36 -16.84
CA ASN A 169 -11.14 -20.13 -16.45
C ASN A 169 -9.94 -19.21 -16.12
N TYR A 170 -10.21 -18.16 -15.35
CA TYR A 170 -9.28 -17.12 -14.89
C TYR A 170 -8.69 -16.22 -15.97
N ARG A 171 -9.22 -16.25 -17.21
CA ARG A 171 -8.72 -15.43 -18.33
C ARG A 171 -8.98 -13.93 -18.19
N CYS A 172 -10.04 -13.51 -17.50
CA CYS A 172 -10.41 -12.09 -17.32
C CYS A 172 -9.82 -11.42 -16.07
N CYS A 173 -9.06 -12.15 -15.24
CA CYS A 173 -8.29 -11.56 -14.15
C CYS A 173 -7.09 -10.82 -14.74
N VAL A 174 -7.36 -9.64 -15.29
CA VAL A 174 -6.48 -8.77 -16.10
C VAL A 174 -5.39 -9.59 -16.81
N ALA A 175 -5.84 -10.40 -17.78
CA ALA A 175 -5.08 -11.02 -18.88
C ALA A 175 -3.99 -12.10 -18.60
N GLY A 176 -4.20 -13.09 -17.73
CA GLY A 176 -3.34 -14.29 -17.85
C GLY A 176 -3.54 -15.43 -16.88
N LYS A 177 -2.93 -16.57 -17.22
CA LYS A 177 -2.63 -17.66 -16.28
C LYS A 177 -1.72 -17.13 -15.15
N PRO A 178 -1.69 -17.79 -13.98
CA PRO A 178 -0.68 -17.50 -12.95
C PRO A 178 0.72 -17.59 -13.57
N LEU A 179 1.68 -16.83 -13.04
CA LEU A 179 3.06 -16.83 -13.57
C LEU A 179 3.74 -18.21 -13.51
N PHE A 180 3.30 -19.06 -12.59
CA PHE A 180 3.78 -20.44 -12.42
C PHE A 180 2.64 -21.44 -12.63
N GLU A 181 2.92 -22.57 -13.27
CA GLU A 181 1.96 -23.67 -13.38
C GLU A 181 1.67 -24.24 -11.98
N VAL A 182 0.41 -24.20 -11.57
CA VAL A 182 -0.04 -24.90 -10.37
C VAL A 182 -0.28 -26.35 -10.79
N GLU A 183 0.52 -27.29 -10.29
CA GLU A 183 0.45 -28.72 -10.64
C GLU A 183 -0.95 -29.33 -10.48
N GLU A 184 -1.83 -28.69 -9.71
CA GLU A 184 -3.22 -29.10 -9.58
C GLU A 184 -4.21 -27.95 -9.86
N PRO A 185 -4.98 -27.99 -10.96
CA PRO A 185 -5.97 -26.96 -11.30
C PRO A 185 -7.11 -26.82 -10.29
N ARG A 186 -7.17 -27.67 -9.25
CA ARG A 186 -8.17 -27.64 -8.17
C ARG A 186 -7.64 -27.10 -6.83
N LYS A 187 -6.33 -26.91 -6.65
CA LYS A 187 -5.76 -26.24 -5.47
C LYS A 187 -5.68 -24.74 -5.73
N ALA A 188 -6.86 -24.14 -5.76
CA ALA A 188 -7.17 -22.70 -5.74
C ALA A 188 -5.98 -21.77 -6.04
N TRP A 189 -5.91 -21.31 -7.29
CA TRP A 189 -5.11 -20.16 -7.65
C TRP A 189 -5.36 -19.00 -6.66
N SER A 190 -4.31 -18.57 -5.95
CA SER A 190 -4.37 -17.46 -5.01
C SER A 190 -3.68 -16.26 -5.65
N ASN A 191 -4.45 -15.22 -5.98
CA ASN A 191 -3.92 -13.97 -6.51
C ASN A 191 -3.72 -12.97 -5.39
N TYR A 192 -2.66 -12.14 -5.46
CA TYR A 192 -2.46 -11.07 -4.49
C TYR A 192 -3.62 -10.08 -4.46
N MET A 193 -4.32 -9.87 -5.58
CA MET A 193 -5.44 -8.93 -5.68
C MET A 193 -6.79 -9.49 -5.17
N PHE A 194 -6.87 -10.75 -4.74
CA PHE A 194 -8.07 -11.24 -4.04
C PHE A 194 -8.05 -10.80 -2.57
N PRO A 195 -9.02 -10.00 -2.09
CA PRO A 195 -8.94 -9.41 -0.75
C PRO A 195 -9.20 -10.41 0.39
N TRP A 196 -9.86 -11.55 0.12
CA TRP A 196 -10.22 -12.56 1.13
C TRP A 196 -9.33 -13.82 1.13
N MET A 197 -8.43 -13.99 0.16
CA MET A 197 -7.58 -15.19 0.09
C MET A 197 -6.27 -14.98 0.86
N THR A 198 -5.90 -15.95 1.69
CA THR A 198 -4.84 -15.79 2.70
C THR A 198 -3.73 -16.83 2.63
N SER A 199 -3.63 -17.57 1.53
CA SER A 199 -2.59 -18.58 1.39
C SER A 199 -1.20 -17.95 1.21
N LYS A 200 -0.14 -18.61 1.68
CA LYS A 200 1.24 -18.18 1.47
C LYS A 200 1.66 -18.19 -0.02
N ASN A 201 0.94 -18.92 -0.87
CA ASN A 201 1.31 -19.17 -2.26
C ASN A 201 0.51 -18.27 -3.22
N GLN A 202 0.59 -16.96 -3.02
CA GLN A 202 -0.04 -15.97 -3.90
C GLN A 202 0.88 -15.53 -5.04
N THR A 203 0.32 -15.17 -6.19
CA THR A 203 1.08 -14.63 -7.32
C THR A 203 0.22 -13.72 -8.21
N PHE A 204 0.86 -12.81 -8.95
CA PHE A 204 0.21 -12.06 -10.03
C PHE A 204 0.02 -12.95 -11.28
N THR A 205 -0.93 -12.58 -12.15
CA THR A 205 -1.01 -13.17 -13.49
C THR A 205 -0.01 -12.52 -14.42
N ARG A 206 0.30 -13.18 -15.53
CA ARG A 206 1.11 -12.57 -16.60
C ARG A 206 0.51 -11.25 -17.11
N GLY A 207 -0.81 -11.17 -17.24
CA GLY A 207 -1.45 -9.95 -17.70
C GLY A 207 -1.45 -8.83 -16.66
N GLN A 208 -1.55 -9.15 -15.36
CA GLN A 208 -1.37 -8.17 -14.31
C GLN A 208 0.05 -7.61 -14.35
N VAL A 209 1.06 -8.46 -14.55
CA VAL A 209 2.45 -8.03 -14.76
C VAL A 209 2.56 -7.08 -15.96
N ASP A 210 2.03 -7.47 -17.12
CA ASP A 210 2.10 -6.64 -18.33
C ASP A 210 1.35 -5.31 -18.15
N TYR A 211 0.19 -5.34 -17.48
CA TYR A 211 -0.63 -4.18 -17.18
C TYR A 211 0.10 -3.21 -16.24
N MET A 212 0.66 -3.69 -15.13
CA MET A 212 1.42 -2.85 -14.20
C MET A 212 2.58 -2.13 -14.91
N ARG A 213 3.29 -2.83 -15.80
CA ARG A 213 4.38 -2.23 -16.59
C ARG A 213 3.88 -1.13 -17.52
N GLN A 214 2.77 -1.36 -18.21
CA GLN A 214 2.17 -0.36 -19.11
C GLN A 214 1.66 0.85 -18.35
N GLU A 215 0.90 0.62 -17.28
CA GLU A 215 0.31 1.69 -16.48
C GLU A 215 1.33 2.51 -15.72
N TYR A 216 2.38 1.88 -15.18
CA TYR A 216 3.47 2.62 -14.53
C TYR A 216 4.12 3.61 -15.50
N VAL A 217 4.47 3.16 -16.71
CA VAL A 217 5.04 4.03 -17.74
C VAL A 217 4.05 5.10 -18.19
N ARG A 218 2.77 4.75 -18.36
CA ARG A 218 1.74 5.65 -18.88
C ARG A 218 1.31 6.72 -17.88
N LEU A 219 1.20 6.38 -16.60
CA LEU A 219 0.57 7.21 -15.59
C LEU A 219 1.56 7.82 -14.59
N ARG A 220 2.65 7.11 -14.27
CA ARG A 220 3.56 7.51 -13.18
C ARG A 220 4.90 8.09 -13.64
N LEU A 221 5.38 7.70 -14.82
CA LEU A 221 6.63 8.23 -15.39
C LEU A 221 6.55 9.58 -16.12
N PRO A 222 5.41 10.04 -16.68
CA PRO A 222 5.37 11.37 -17.27
C PRO A 222 5.72 12.43 -16.23
N ASP A 223 6.54 13.42 -16.61
CA ASP A 223 6.93 14.52 -15.72
C ASP A 223 5.68 15.32 -15.30
N VAL A 224 5.19 15.02 -14.11
CA VAL A 224 4.12 15.79 -13.50
C VAL A 224 4.73 17.10 -12.99
N ARG A 225 4.34 18.23 -13.57
CA ARG A 225 4.76 19.56 -13.08
C ARG A 225 4.04 19.87 -11.76
N ILE A 226 4.54 19.33 -10.66
CA ILE A 226 4.09 19.69 -9.31
C ILE A 226 4.73 21.03 -8.96
N LYS A 227 3.94 22.11 -8.99
CA LYS A 227 4.42 23.47 -8.63
C LYS A 227 4.47 23.69 -7.10
N ASN A 228 4.09 22.68 -6.31
CA ASN A 228 3.94 22.74 -4.85
C ASN A 228 3.03 23.89 -4.35
N GLN A 229 2.22 24.49 -5.22
CA GLN A 229 1.34 25.59 -4.84
C GLN A 229 0.20 25.11 -3.96
N ARG A 230 -0.30 23.88 -4.20
CA ARG A 230 -1.25 23.24 -3.29
C ARG A 230 -0.63 22.72 -2.01
N PHE A 231 0.67 22.42 -1.95
CA PHE A 231 1.26 21.84 -0.75
C PHE A 231 1.09 22.76 0.45
N ASP A 232 1.52 24.02 0.34
CA ASP A 232 1.41 24.99 1.43
C ASP A 232 -0.04 25.22 1.86
N HIS A 233 -0.97 25.22 0.90
CA HIS A 233 -2.40 25.33 1.16
C HIS A 233 -2.97 24.11 1.90
N LEU A 234 -2.55 22.90 1.53
CA LEU A 234 -2.94 21.67 2.22
C LEU A 234 -2.37 21.62 3.63
N MET A 235 -1.09 21.98 3.79
CA MET A 235 -0.43 22.08 5.08
C MET A 235 -1.11 23.11 6.00
N ALA A 236 -1.52 24.26 5.46
CA ALA A 236 -2.26 25.28 6.21
C ALA A 236 -3.68 24.83 6.63
N LYS A 237 -4.25 23.85 5.93
CA LYS A 237 -5.56 23.25 6.20
C LYS A 237 -5.50 22.03 7.09
N LEU A 238 -4.31 21.51 7.40
CA LEU A 238 -4.18 20.40 8.34
C LEU A 238 -4.87 20.78 9.66
N PRO A 239 -5.56 19.82 10.30
CA PRO A 239 -6.16 20.10 11.59
C PRO A 239 -5.08 20.54 12.58
N ARG A 240 -5.42 21.51 13.43
CA ARG A 240 -4.49 22.02 14.44
C ARG A 240 -4.53 21.14 15.69
N PRO A 241 -3.42 21.05 16.43
CA PRO A 241 -3.37 20.38 17.72
C PRO A 241 -4.45 20.87 18.70
#